data_AF-A0A3P7R0L1-F1
#
_entry.id   AF-A0A3P7R0L1-F1
#
_cell.length_a   1.000
_cell.length_b   1.000
_cell.length_c   1.000
_cell.angle_alpha   90.00
_cell.angle_beta   90.00
_cell.angle_gamma   90.00
#
_symmetry.space_group_name_H-M   'P 1'
#
loop_
_entity.id
_entity.type
_entity.pdbx_description
1 polymer ?
#
loop_
_entity_poly.entity_id
_entity_poly.type
_entity_poly.pdbx_seq_one_letter_code
_entity_poly.pdbx_strand_id
1 'polypeptide(L)'
;MSDCSGFLRVTTEAYRRAGGNTCVDTVRLTWPLVDQIGSIPEGLEALSRVFKTCTPLPNATALYDFAQDYLVTLAMGNYPYESSFLGSLPAWPVTVSLVLEQLPS
;
A
#
# COMPACT_ATOMS: atom_id res chain seq x y z
N MET A 1 14.62 -23.00 -10.54
CA MET A 1 13.37 -22.23 -10.67
C MET A 1 13.37 -21.22 -9.53
N SER A 2 13.24 -19.93 -9.84
CA SER A 2 13.24 -18.86 -8.82
C SER A 2 11.94 -18.89 -8.01
N ASP A 3 11.99 -18.54 -6.73
CA ASP A 3 10.81 -18.41 -5.87
C ASP A 3 9.97 -17.19 -6.33
N CYS A 4 8.81 -17.43 -6.96
CA CYS A 4 7.90 -16.38 -7.43
C CYS A 4 7.41 -15.46 -6.31
N SER A 5 7.42 -15.93 -5.06
CA SER A 5 6.98 -15.15 -3.89
C SER A 5 8.11 -14.37 -3.23
N GLY A 6 9.37 -14.62 -3.62
CA GLY A 6 10.55 -14.07 -2.95
C GLY A 6 10.56 -12.54 -2.94
N PHE A 7 10.15 -11.93 -4.05
CA PHE A 7 10.05 -10.48 -4.19
C PHE A 7 9.04 -9.87 -3.20
N LEU A 8 7.79 -10.34 -3.21
CA LEU A 8 6.74 -9.83 -2.33
C LEU A 8 7.00 -10.14 -0.85
N ARG A 9 7.70 -11.24 -0.55
CA ARG A 9 8.14 -11.58 0.80
C ARG A 9 9.15 -10.56 1.33
N VAL A 10 10.11 -10.14 0.51
CA VAL A 10 11.09 -9.09 0.87
C VAL A 10 10.39 -7.73 1.04
N THR A 11 9.46 -7.38 0.15
CA THR A 11 8.63 -6.18 0.29
C THR A 11 7.89 -6.18 1.64
N THR A 12 7.20 -7.28 1.97
CA THR A 12 6.49 -7.43 3.25
C THR A 12 7.42 -7.28 4.45
N GLU A 13 8.65 -7.79 4.35
CA GLU A 13 9.65 -7.69 5.41
C GLU A 13 10.13 -6.25 5.63
N ALA A 14 10.18 -5.40 4.60
CA ALA A 14 10.50 -3.98 4.77
C ALA A 14 9.48 -3.28 5.68
N TYR A 15 8.18 -3.54 5.47
CA TYR A 15 7.11 -3.03 6.32
C TYR A 15 7.14 -3.62 7.73
N ARG A 16 7.44 -4.93 7.86
CA ARG A 16 7.60 -5.57 9.18
C ARG A 16 8.70 -4.92 10.00
N ARG A 17 9.82 -4.57 9.37
CA ARG A 17 10.96 -3.92 10.05
C ARG A 17 10.63 -2.49 10.47
N ALA A 18 9.85 -1.77 9.68
CA ALA A 18 9.48 -0.38 9.97
C ALA A 18 8.35 -0.27 11.01
N GLY A 19 7.34 -1.14 10.93
CA GLY A 19 6.09 -1.02 11.71
C GLY A 19 5.72 -2.24 12.55
N GLY A 20 6.58 -3.25 12.63
CA GLY A 20 6.32 -4.49 13.35
C GLY A 20 5.28 -5.39 12.68
N ASN A 21 4.88 -6.45 13.37
CA ASN A 21 3.87 -7.39 12.86
C ASN A 21 2.49 -6.72 12.72
N THR A 22 2.12 -5.81 13.62
CA THR A 22 0.85 -5.09 13.58
C THR A 22 0.66 -4.34 12.26
N CYS A 23 1.70 -3.69 11.73
CA CYS A 23 1.66 -3.04 10.42
C CYS A 23 1.31 -4.05 9.31
N VAL A 24 2.06 -5.15 9.23
CA VAL A 24 1.85 -6.16 8.19
C VAL A 24 0.48 -6.83 8.32
N ASP A 25 0.04 -7.10 9.55
CA ASP A 25 -1.27 -7.72 9.79
C ASP A 25 -2.41 -6.76 9.43
N THR A 26 -2.25 -5.46 9.70
CA THR A 26 -3.20 -4.44 9.26
C THR A 26 -3.32 -4.41 7.73
N VAL A 27 -2.19 -4.35 7.01
CA VAL A 27 -2.19 -4.40 5.54
C VAL A 27 -2.79 -5.70 5.02
N ARG A 28 -2.54 -6.84 5.67
CA ARG A 28 -3.17 -8.12 5.26
C ARG A 28 -4.68 -8.12 5.44
N LEU A 29 -5.19 -7.46 6.47
CA LEU A 29 -6.62 -7.37 6.76
C LEU A 29 -7.35 -6.45 5.76
N THR A 30 -6.67 -5.49 5.15
CA THR A 30 -7.31 -4.59 4.17
C THR A 30 -7.77 -5.33 2.93
N TRP A 31 -7.04 -6.36 2.48
CA TRP A 31 -7.37 -7.10 1.26
C TRP A 31 -8.76 -7.74 1.29
N PRO A 32 -9.09 -8.64 2.23
CA PRO A 32 -10.43 -9.22 2.28
C PRO A 32 -11.54 -8.17 2.56
N LEU A 33 -11.21 -7.07 3.25
CA LEU A 33 -12.17 -5.98 3.47
C LEU A 33 -12.51 -5.24 2.18
N VAL A 34 -11.52 -4.99 1.32
CA VAL A 34 -11.73 -4.38 0.00
C VAL A 34 -12.58 -5.29 -0.87
N ASP A 35 -12.36 -6.61 -0.86
CA ASP A 35 -13.20 -7.58 -1.58
C ASP A 35 -14.64 -7.56 -1.06
N GLN A 36 -14.80 -7.61 0.25
CA GLN A 36 -16.12 -7.60 0.88
C GLN A 36 -16.89 -6.33 0.53
N ILE A 37 -16.26 -5.15 0.65
CA ILE A 37 -16.90 -3.87 0.32
C ILE A 37 -17.14 -3.79 -1.18
N GLY A 38 -16.20 -4.18 -2.03
CA GLY A 38 -16.35 -4.12 -3.49
C GLY A 38 -17.47 -5.04 -4.02
N SER A 39 -17.89 -6.05 -3.26
CA SER A 39 -18.93 -7.01 -3.65
C SER A 39 -20.37 -6.51 -3.40
N ILE A 40 -20.56 -5.48 -2.57
CA ILE A 40 -21.89 -4.95 -2.24
C ILE A 40 -22.30 -3.81 -3.20
N PRO A 41 -23.62 -3.57 -3.38
CA PRO A 41 -24.11 -2.38 -4.07
C PRO A 41 -23.46 -1.11 -3.52
N GLU A 42 -23.11 -0.17 -4.42
CA GLU A 42 -22.42 1.09 -4.12
C GLU A 42 -21.05 0.96 -3.41
N GLY A 43 -20.55 -0.26 -3.23
CA GLY A 43 -19.31 -0.54 -2.50
C GLY A 43 -18.06 0.00 -3.17
N LEU A 44 -17.94 -0.13 -4.49
CA LEU A 44 -16.85 0.47 -5.27
C LEU A 44 -16.87 2.00 -5.20
N GLU A 45 -18.05 2.62 -5.12
CA GLU A 45 -18.18 4.06 -4.95
C GLU A 45 -17.73 4.49 -3.54
N ALA A 46 -18.08 3.70 -2.51
CA ALA A 46 -17.59 3.91 -1.15
C ALA A 46 -16.07 3.80 -1.07
N LEU A 47 -15.47 2.78 -1.67
CA LEU A 47 -14.02 2.64 -1.76
C LEU A 47 -13.39 3.82 -2.51
N SER A 48 -13.99 4.24 -3.63
CA SER A 48 -13.49 5.39 -4.41
C SER A 48 -13.44 6.67 -3.56
N ARG A 49 -14.44 6.89 -2.70
CA ARG A 49 -14.45 8.03 -1.76
C ARG A 49 -13.39 7.91 -0.67
N VAL A 50 -13.25 6.72 -0.06
CA VAL A 50 -12.25 6.47 0.99
C VAL A 50 -10.83 6.68 0.46
N PHE A 51 -10.52 6.12 -0.71
CA PHE A 51 -9.22 6.22 -1.36
C PHE A 51 -9.06 7.49 -2.20
N LYS A 52 -10.07 8.37 -2.22
CA LYS A 52 -10.10 9.65 -2.95
C LYS A 52 -9.65 9.51 -4.41
N THR A 53 -10.14 8.50 -5.11
CA THR A 53 -9.77 8.24 -6.50
C THR A 53 -10.33 9.33 -7.43
N CYS A 54 -9.58 9.70 -8.46
CA CYS A 54 -10.00 10.75 -9.42
C CYS A 54 -11.23 10.33 -10.24
N THR A 55 -11.37 9.03 -10.48
CA THR A 55 -12.53 8.41 -11.15
C THR A 55 -13.02 7.24 -10.31
N PRO A 56 -14.31 6.87 -10.39
CA PRO A 56 -14.82 5.68 -9.73
C PRO A 56 -14.00 4.43 -10.09
N LEU A 57 -13.73 3.60 -9.08
CA LEU A 57 -13.01 2.34 -9.25
C LEU A 57 -13.82 1.39 -10.16
N PRO A 58 -13.21 0.85 -11.23
CA PRO A 58 -13.91 -0.08 -12.12
C PRO A 58 -14.12 -1.46 -11.49
N ASN A 59 -13.26 -1.85 -10.53
CA ASN A 59 -13.32 -3.08 -9.76
C ASN A 59 -12.33 -3.00 -8.58
N ALA A 60 -12.40 -3.97 -7.66
CA ALA A 60 -11.47 -4.07 -6.53
C ALA A 60 -10.02 -4.34 -6.97
N THR A 61 -9.82 -5.06 -8.08
CA THR A 61 -8.49 -5.38 -8.63
C THR A 61 -7.68 -4.13 -8.96
N ALA A 62 -8.30 -3.09 -9.52
CA ALA A 62 -7.63 -1.83 -9.79
C ALA A 62 -7.05 -1.18 -8.52
N LEU A 63 -7.73 -1.32 -7.38
CA LEU A 63 -7.23 -0.84 -6.10
C LEU A 63 -6.09 -1.72 -5.56
N TYR A 64 -6.17 -3.05 -5.73
CA TYR A 64 -5.08 -3.94 -5.34
C TYR A 64 -3.80 -3.69 -6.13
N ASP A 65 -3.92 -3.56 -7.45
CA ASP A 65 -2.77 -3.35 -8.33
C ASP A 65 -2.06 -2.04 -7.96
N PHE A 66 -2.83 -0.96 -7.76
CA PHE A 66 -2.28 0.32 -7.32
C PHE A 66 -1.62 0.24 -5.93
N ALA A 67 -2.31 -0.35 -4.95
CA ALA A 67 -1.79 -0.44 -3.59
C ALA A 67 -0.53 -1.31 -3.53
N GLN A 68 -0.47 -2.41 -4.27
CA GLN A 68 0.71 -3.26 -4.36
C GLN A 68 1.88 -2.51 -5.00
N ASP A 69 1.65 -1.81 -6.11
CA ASP A 69 2.69 -1.03 -6.79
C ASP A 69 3.24 0.09 -5.89
N TYR A 70 2.37 0.79 -5.19
CA TYR A 70 2.74 1.80 -4.20
C TYR A 70 3.60 1.20 -3.08
N LEU A 71 3.16 0.10 -2.47
CA LEU A 71 3.89 -0.55 -1.37
C LEU A 71 5.27 -1.05 -1.83
N VAL A 72 5.35 -1.62 -3.03
CA VAL A 72 6.61 -2.08 -3.64
C VAL A 72 7.53 -0.90 -3.92
N THR A 73 7.02 0.18 -4.51
CA THR A 73 7.80 1.38 -4.86
C THR A 73 8.46 2.00 -3.63
N LEU A 74 7.71 2.16 -2.53
CA LEU A 74 8.29 2.67 -1.29
C LEU A 74 9.34 1.72 -0.70
N ALA A 75 9.11 0.40 -0.77
CA ALA A 75 10.08 -0.58 -0.27
C ALA A 75 11.39 -0.58 -1.09
N MET A 76 11.30 -0.42 -2.42
CA MET A 76 12.46 -0.31 -3.30
C MET A 76 13.25 0.99 -3.06
N GLY A 77 12.54 2.10 -2.81
CA GLY A 77 13.11 3.41 -2.52
C GLY A 77 13.41 3.68 -1.04
N ASN A 78 13.45 2.65 -0.18
CA ASN A 78 13.54 2.82 1.28
C ASN A 78 14.96 3.21 1.77
N TYR A 79 15.49 4.31 1.26
CA TYR A 79 16.84 4.81 1.57
C TYR A 79 16.87 5.67 2.85
N PRO A 80 18.02 5.75 3.54
CA PRO A 80 18.20 6.57 4.74
C PRO A 80 18.31 8.08 4.47
N TYR A 81 18.05 8.54 3.24
CA TYR A 81 18.16 9.93 2.80
C TYR A 81 17.08 10.23 1.75
N GLU A 82 16.80 11.51 1.51
CA GLU A 82 15.87 11.94 0.47
C GLU A 82 16.36 11.53 -0.92
N SER A 83 15.46 11.05 -1.76
CA SER A 83 15.81 10.60 -3.11
C SER A 83 14.75 10.97 -4.13
N SER A 84 15.17 11.11 -5.38
CA SER A 84 14.30 11.43 -6.51
C SER A 84 14.30 10.34 -7.60
N PHE A 85 14.77 9.13 -7.28
CA PHE A 85 14.97 8.05 -8.26
C PHE A 85 13.65 7.49 -8.83
N LEU A 86 12.69 7.18 -7.96
CA LEU A 86 11.34 6.70 -8.34
C LEU A 86 10.28 7.81 -8.25
N GLY A 87 10.71 9.04 -7.96
CA GLY A 87 9.88 10.15 -7.51
C GLY A 87 10.49 10.78 -6.25
N SER A 88 9.97 11.95 -5.85
CA SER A 88 10.44 12.65 -4.65
C SER A 88 10.00 11.91 -3.38
N LEU A 89 10.93 11.23 -2.74
CA LEU A 89 10.72 10.45 -1.52
C LEU A 89 11.57 11.01 -0.36
N PRO A 90 11.02 11.09 0.86
CA PRO A 90 11.78 11.47 2.05
C PRO A 90 12.75 10.37 2.45
N ALA A 91 13.61 10.63 3.44
CA ALA A 91 14.37 9.58 4.11
C ALA A 91 13.42 8.58 4.80
N TRP A 92 13.70 7.29 4.68
CA TRP A 92 12.90 6.18 5.23
C TRP A 92 11.41 6.25 4.88
N PRO A 93 11.06 6.29 3.58
CA PRO A 93 9.69 6.49 3.13
C PRO A 93 8.70 5.44 3.64
N VAL A 94 9.15 4.19 3.84
CA VAL A 94 8.32 3.14 4.45
C VAL A 94 7.92 3.53 5.87
N THR A 95 8.86 3.96 6.70
CA THR A 95 8.58 4.39 8.09
C THR A 95 7.67 5.60 8.11
N VAL A 96 7.93 6.60 7.25
CA VAL A 96 7.11 7.80 7.15
C VAL A 96 5.67 7.45 6.79
N SER A 97 5.45 6.57 5.80
CA SER A 97 4.09 6.18 5.35
C SER A 97 3.21 5.58 6.46
N LEU A 98 3.81 4.98 7.49
CA LEU A 98 3.08 4.40 8.62
C LEU A 98 2.55 5.45 9.61
N VAL A 99 3.11 6.66 9.58
CA VAL A 99 2.74 7.79 10.45
C VAL A 99 1.80 8.77 9.72
N LEU A 100 1.63 8.61 8.40
CA LEU A 100 0.83 9.51 7.56
C LEU A 100 -0.69 9.43 7.81
N GLU A 101 -1.19 8.49 8.63
CA GLU A 101 -2.57 8.56 9.15
C GLU A 101 -2.83 9.81 10.02
N GLN A 102 -1.82 10.65 10.30
CA GLN A 102 -1.98 11.93 11.02
C GLN A 102 -1.84 13.20 10.18
N LEU A 103 -1.61 13.15 8.86
CA LEU A 103 -1.61 14.39 8.06
C LEU A 103 -3.03 14.76 7.61
N PRO A 104 -3.52 15.98 7.92
CA PRO A 104 -4.79 16.45 7.40
C PRO A 104 -4.68 16.60 5.88
N SER A 105 -5.73 16.14 5.20
CA SER A 105 -5.91 16.31 3.76
C SER A 105 -6.12 17.76 3.36
#